data_AF-A0AAN8T2M7-F1
#
_entry.id   AF-A0AAN8T2M7-F1
#
_cell.length_a   1.000
_cell.length_b   1.000
_cell.length_c   1.000
_cell.angle_alpha   90.00
_cell.angle_beta   90.00
_cell.angle_gamma   90.00
#
_symmetry.space_group_name_H-M   'P 1'
#
loop_
_entity.id
_entity.type
_entity.pdbx_description
1 polymer ?
#
loop_
_entity_poly.entity_id
_entity_poly.type
_entity_poly.pdbx_seq_one_letter_code
_entity_poly.pdbx_strand_id
1 'polypeptide(L)'
;MQNSGLAGYGGIVRDDKDRWLGGFVGRLGVVTVLTTEPWATHGGLTVTKNFNLKNVIIKTNSCETLMLTSKGGAIDYHPDRDMIEECRYLLFELGISMMHTLREGTPDETRKNATR
;
A
#
# COMPACT_ATOMS: atom_id res chain seq x y z
N MET A 1 -21.99 5.70 -2.90
CA MET A 1 -21.90 7.07 -2.34
C MET A 1 -20.50 7.23 -1.81
N GLN A 2 -19.69 8.11 -2.41
CA GLN A 2 -18.33 8.36 -1.95
C GLN A 2 -18.40 9.38 -0.80
N ASN A 3 -18.15 8.93 0.43
CA ASN A 3 -18.04 9.83 1.57
C ASN A 3 -16.68 10.52 1.50
N SER A 4 -16.68 11.80 1.13
CA SER A 4 -15.53 12.68 1.27
C SER A 4 -15.42 13.17 2.71
N GLY A 5 -14.23 13.09 3.30
CA GLY A 5 -13.98 13.56 4.66
C GLY A 5 -12.52 13.99 4.81
N LEU A 6 -12.21 14.68 5.90
CA LEU A 6 -10.82 14.98 6.23
C LEU A 6 -10.06 13.66 6.39
N ALA A 7 -9.06 13.45 5.56
CA ALA A 7 -8.30 12.22 5.54
C ALA A 7 -6.80 12.47 5.43
N GLY A 8 -6.06 11.45 5.82
CA GLY A 8 -4.62 11.34 5.65
C GLY A 8 -4.28 9.95 5.14
N TYR A 9 -3.00 9.73 4.92
CA TYR A 9 -2.44 8.43 4.59
C TYR A 9 -1.29 8.12 5.53
N GLY A 10 -0.90 6.85 5.60
CA GLY A 10 0.26 6.45 6.36
C GLY A 10 0.54 4.96 6.22
N GLY A 11 1.66 4.55 6.79
CA GLY A 11 2.10 3.16 6.76
C GLY A 11 3.18 2.88 7.79
N ILE A 12 3.37 1.60 8.05
CA ILE A 12 4.37 1.09 8.99
C ILE A 12 5.41 0.31 8.20
N VAL A 13 6.68 0.55 8.51
CA VAL A 13 7.81 -0.21 7.99
C VAL A 13 8.26 -1.19 9.06
N ARG A 14 8.34 -2.47 8.67
CA ARG A 14 8.81 -3.56 9.52
C ARG A 14 9.94 -4.32 8.83
N ASP A 15 10.78 -4.98 9.62
CA ASP A 15 11.73 -5.96 9.09
C ASP A 15 11.07 -7.33 8.87
N ASP A 16 11.87 -8.30 8.43
CA ASP A 16 11.48 -9.69 8.16
C ASP A 16 11.03 -10.47 9.42
N LYS A 17 11.23 -9.91 10.61
CA LYS A 17 10.80 -10.47 11.91
C LYS A 17 9.64 -9.68 12.51
N ASP A 18 8.94 -8.91 11.68
CA ASP A 18 7.84 -8.02 12.06
C ASP A 18 8.21 -6.95 13.11
N ARG A 19 9.51 -6.65 13.30
CA ARG A 19 9.95 -5.60 14.22
C ARG A 19 9.76 -4.23 13.58
N TRP A 20 9.26 -3.27 14.35
CA TRP A 20 9.05 -1.91 13.88
C TRP A 20 10.39 -1.23 13.55
N LEU A 21 10.55 -0.78 12.30
CA LEU A 21 11.68 0.03 11.84
C LEU A 21 11.35 1.53 11.72
N GLY A 22 10.13 1.86 11.30
CA GLY A 22 9.67 3.24 11.16
C GLY A 22 8.23 3.32 10.68
N GLY A 23 7.76 4.53 10.43
CA GLY A 23 6.44 4.77 9.86
C GLY A 23 6.39 6.14 9.20
N PHE A 24 5.37 6.35 8.38
CA PHE A 24 5.14 7.63 7.71
C PHE A 24 3.67 7.99 7.80
N VAL A 25 3.39 9.29 7.78
CA VAL A 25 2.05 9.85 7.74
C VAL A 25 2.03 11.09 6.86
N GLY A 26 0.91 11.34 6.20
CA GLY A 26 0.67 12.54 5.40
C GLY A 26 -0.79 12.98 5.46
N ARG A 27 -1.06 14.22 5.06
CA ARG A 27 -2.39 14.83 5.08
C ARG A 27 -2.86 15.05 3.64
N LEU A 28 -4.11 14.69 3.34
CA LEU A 28 -4.70 14.86 2.01
C LEU A 28 -5.82 15.92 1.99
N GLY A 29 -6.22 16.43 3.15
CA GLY A 29 -7.38 17.32 3.24
C GLY A 29 -8.67 16.54 3.08
N VAL A 30 -9.68 17.15 2.43
CA VAL A 30 -10.97 16.49 2.20
C VAL A 30 -10.89 15.66 0.93
N VAL A 31 -10.77 14.35 1.07
CA VAL A 31 -10.67 13.40 -0.05
C VAL A 31 -11.57 12.19 0.18
N THR A 32 -11.72 11.37 -0.87
CA THR A 32 -12.44 10.10 -0.79
C THR A 32 -11.50 8.98 -0.35
N VAL A 33 -12.07 7.88 0.15
CA VAL A 33 -11.29 6.68 0.52
C VAL A 33 -10.56 6.08 -0.69
N LEU A 34 -11.06 6.29 -1.91
CA LEU A 34 -10.42 5.81 -3.14
C LEU A 34 -9.07 6.51 -3.38
N THR A 35 -8.91 7.74 -2.86
CA THR A 35 -7.68 8.52 -2.92
C THR A 35 -6.71 8.13 -1.78
N THR A 36 -7.20 7.82 -0.58
CA THR A 36 -6.31 7.66 0.60
C THR A 36 -5.31 6.50 0.46
N GLU A 37 -5.75 5.37 -0.06
CA GLU A 37 -4.96 4.13 -0.12
C GLU A 37 -3.87 4.14 -1.22
N PRO A 38 -4.13 4.66 -2.44
CA PRO A 38 -3.07 4.93 -3.42
C PRO A 38 -1.99 5.88 -2.88
N TRP A 39 -2.39 6.94 -2.17
CA TRP A 39 -1.43 7.86 -1.55
C TRP A 39 -0.61 7.21 -0.42
N ALA A 40 -1.20 6.29 0.34
CA ALA A 40 -0.44 5.47 1.31
C ALA A 40 0.63 4.62 0.61
N THR A 41 0.29 4.03 -0.54
CA THR A 41 1.23 3.27 -1.36
C THR A 41 2.36 4.15 -1.88
N HIS A 42 2.04 5.33 -2.42
CA HIS A 42 3.03 6.32 -2.86
C HIS A 42 4.00 6.71 -1.74
N GLY A 43 3.49 6.97 -0.55
CA GLY A 43 4.31 7.26 0.63
C GLY A 43 5.25 6.11 0.99
N GLY A 44 4.78 4.86 0.93
CA GLY A 44 5.59 3.68 1.21
C GLY A 44 6.71 3.47 0.19
N LEU A 45 6.42 3.71 -1.10
CA LEU A 45 7.40 3.66 -2.18
C LEU A 45 8.45 4.77 -2.03
N THR A 46 8.02 5.98 -1.70
CA THR A 46 8.91 7.13 -1.44
C THR A 46 9.86 6.84 -0.28
N VAL A 47 9.35 6.31 0.84
CA VAL A 47 10.17 5.87 1.97
C VAL A 47 11.16 4.79 1.53
N THR A 48 10.69 3.79 0.79
CA THR A 48 11.56 2.71 0.30
C THR A 48 12.71 3.23 -0.55
N LYS A 49 12.43 4.16 -1.48
CA LYS A 49 13.43 4.80 -2.33
C LYS A 49 14.41 5.66 -1.51
N ASN A 50 13.90 6.54 -0.66
CA ASN A 50 14.71 7.49 0.10
C ASN A 50 15.65 6.81 1.10
N PHE A 51 15.22 5.71 1.72
CA PHE A 51 16.04 4.93 2.64
C PHE A 51 16.79 3.78 1.95
N ASN A 52 16.70 3.69 0.62
CA ASN A 52 17.32 2.65 -0.20
C ASN A 52 17.04 1.23 0.33
N LEU A 53 15.83 0.98 0.83
CA LEU A 53 15.43 -0.32 1.36
C LEU A 53 15.39 -1.35 0.24
N LYS A 54 15.77 -2.59 0.54
CA LYS A 54 15.86 -3.70 -0.41
C LYS A 54 14.95 -4.83 0.02
N ASN A 55 14.51 -5.63 -0.96
CA ASN A 55 13.64 -6.80 -0.73
C ASN A 55 12.35 -6.41 0.01
N VAL A 56 11.73 -5.30 -0.41
CA VAL A 56 10.51 -4.77 0.21
C VAL A 56 9.27 -5.38 -0.43
N ILE A 57 8.28 -5.69 0.40
CA ILE A 57 6.91 -6.05 -0.01
C ILE A 57 5.97 -5.00 0.58
N ILE A 58 5.11 -4.40 -0.26
CA ILE A 58 4.06 -3.51 0.22
C ILE A 58 2.79 -4.33 0.46
N LYS A 59 2.25 -4.22 1.68
CA LYS A 59 0.98 -4.82 2.09
C LYS A 59 -0.10 -3.74 2.08
N THR A 60 -1.19 -3.94 1.34
CA THR A 60 -2.36 -3.05 1.32
C THR A 60 -3.64 -3.83 1.63
N ASN A 61 -4.56 -3.23 2.37
CA ASN A 61 -5.89 -3.78 2.61
C ASN A 61 -6.92 -3.32 1.55
N SER A 62 -6.48 -2.62 0.50
CA SER A 62 -7.34 -2.12 -0.56
C SER A 62 -7.12 -2.91 -1.85
N CYS A 63 -8.10 -3.77 -2.18
CA CYS A 63 -8.11 -4.46 -3.48
C CYS A 63 -8.09 -3.45 -4.63
N GLU A 64 -8.79 -2.33 -4.48
CA GLU A 64 -8.82 -1.28 -5.49
C GLU A 64 -7.43 -0.69 -5.71
N THR A 65 -6.70 -0.36 -4.64
CA THR A 65 -5.33 0.16 -4.77
C THR A 65 -4.42 -0.85 -5.46
N LEU A 66 -4.52 -2.13 -5.09
CA LEU A 66 -3.76 -3.19 -5.76
C LEU A 66 -4.09 -3.27 -7.27
N MET A 67 -5.35 -3.10 -7.65
CA MET A 67 -5.77 -3.08 -9.06
C MET A 67 -5.29 -1.83 -9.80
N LEU A 68 -5.37 -0.65 -9.17
CA LEU A 68 -4.94 0.62 -9.75
C LEU A 68 -3.42 0.65 -9.98
N THR A 69 -2.63 0.13 -9.05
CA THR A 69 -1.15 0.10 -9.17
C THR A 69 -0.63 -1.09 -9.97
N SER A 70 -1.49 -2.04 -10.33
CA SER A 70 -1.13 -3.14 -11.22
C SER A 70 -0.92 -2.67 -12.66
N LYS A 71 -0.07 -3.39 -13.40
CA LYS A 71 0.17 -3.12 -14.83
C LYS A 71 -1.14 -3.22 -15.60
N GLY A 72 -1.53 -2.13 -16.28
CA GLY A 72 -2.75 -2.07 -17.09
C GLY A 72 -4.04 -1.78 -16.30
N GLY A 73 -3.96 -1.41 -15.03
CA GLY A 73 -5.13 -0.93 -14.29
C GLY A 73 -5.77 0.30 -14.96
N ALA A 74 -7.10 0.38 -14.98
CA ALA A 74 -7.81 1.50 -15.61
C ALA A 74 -7.75 2.75 -14.72
N ILE A 75 -7.14 3.83 -15.23
CA ILE A 75 -6.96 5.09 -14.49
C ILE A 75 -7.34 6.34 -15.30
N ASP A 76 -7.92 6.17 -16.49
CA ASP A 76 -8.12 7.26 -17.47
C ASP A 76 -8.92 8.45 -16.92
N TYR A 77 -9.82 8.18 -15.97
CA TYR A 77 -10.66 9.19 -15.31
C TYR A 77 -10.42 9.27 -13.80
N HIS A 78 -9.33 8.69 -13.30
CA HIS A 78 -9.01 8.73 -11.88
C HIS A 78 -8.39 10.10 -11.51
N PRO A 79 -8.87 10.78 -10.46
CA PRO A 79 -8.35 12.09 -10.07
C PRO A 79 -6.86 12.07 -9.72
N ASP A 80 -6.38 10.95 -9.19
CA ASP A 80 -4.97 10.73 -8.83
C ASP A 80 -4.14 9.99 -9.90
N ARG A 81 -4.51 10.08 -11.18
CA ARG A 81 -3.88 9.33 -12.29
C ARG A 81 -2.35 9.42 -12.29
N ASP A 82 -1.81 10.63 -12.24
CA ASP A 82 -0.36 10.87 -12.36
C ASP A 82 0.41 10.24 -11.18
N MET A 83 -0.16 10.33 -9.98
CA MET A 83 0.40 9.70 -8.77
C MET A 83 0.35 8.17 -8.85
N ILE A 84 -0.72 7.59 -9.41
CA ILE A 84 -0.82 6.14 -9.62
C ILE A 84 0.19 5.66 -10.67
N GLU A 85 0.41 6.42 -11.74
CA GLU A 85 1.47 6.11 -12.72
C GLU A 85 2.87 6.20 -12.09
N GLU A 86 3.12 7.18 -11.23
CA GLU A 86 4.36 7.25 -10.47
C GLU A 86 4.52 6.02 -9.57
N CYS A 87 3.46 5.56 -8.90
CA CYS A 87 3.51 4.32 -8.12
C CYS A 87 3.88 3.11 -8.98
N ARG A 88 3.29 2.96 -10.17
CA ARG A 88 3.63 1.88 -11.12
C ARG A 88 5.09 1.93 -11.53
N TYR A 89 5.58 3.12 -11.85
CA TYR A 89 6.98 3.33 -12.20
C TYR A 89 7.91 2.94 -11.04
N LEU A 90 7.64 3.40 -9.83
CA LEU A 90 8.45 3.09 -8.64
C LEU A 90 8.42 1.60 -8.28
N LEU A 91 7.26 0.94 -8.39
CA LEU A 91 7.15 -0.51 -8.19
C LEU A 91 8.06 -1.27 -9.16
N PHE A 92 8.06 -0.87 -10.44
CA PHE A 92 8.91 -1.45 -11.46
C PHE A 92 10.39 -1.13 -11.24
N GLU A 93 10.73 0.14 -11.03
CA GLU A 93 12.11 0.64 -10.82
C GLU A 93 12.77 -0.03 -9.60
N LEU A 94 12.02 -0.17 -8.51
CA LEU A 94 12.53 -0.71 -7.24
C LEU A 94 12.40 -2.24 -7.15
N GLY A 95 11.73 -2.90 -8.10
CA GLY A 95 11.46 -4.33 -8.07
C GLY A 95 10.58 -4.77 -6.88
N ILE A 96 9.63 -3.94 -6.48
CA ILE A 96 8.77 -4.16 -5.32
C ILE A 96 7.47 -4.84 -5.75
N SER A 97 7.05 -5.84 -5.00
CA SER A 97 5.73 -6.45 -5.14
C SER A 97 4.73 -5.88 -4.15
N MET A 98 3.46 -5.83 -4.57
CA MET A 98 2.34 -5.51 -3.71
C MET A 98 1.51 -6.76 -3.45
N MET A 99 1.00 -6.90 -2.22
CA MET A 99 0.06 -7.95 -1.85
C MET A 99 -1.13 -7.38 -1.09
N HIS A 100 -2.29 -7.99 -1.31
CA HIS A 100 -3.46 -7.70 -0.52
C HIS A 100 -3.37 -8.41 0.84
N THR A 101 -3.69 -7.69 1.91
CA THR A 101 -3.87 -8.26 3.25
C THR A 101 -5.32 -8.09 3.67
N LEU A 102 -5.98 -9.20 4.01
CA LEU A 102 -7.25 -9.14 4.71
C LEU A 102 -7.01 -8.43 6.05
N ARG A 103 -7.79 -7.39 6.33
CA ARG A 103 -7.79 -6.72 7.63
C ARG A 103 -7.97 -7.79 8.71
N GLU A 104 -7.03 -7.88 9.65
CA GLU A 104 -7.09 -8.85 10.74
C GLU A 104 -8.46 -8.76 11.45
N GLY A 105 -9.29 -9.75 11.16
CA GLY A 105 -10.62 -9.98 11.72
C GLY A 105 -10.99 -11.46 11.74
N THR A 106 -10.07 -12.35 11.38
CA THR A 106 -10.21 -13.80 11.53
C THR A 106 -8.84 -14.40 11.83
N PRO A 107 -8.68 -15.14 12.96
CA PRO A 107 -7.49 -15.94 13.19
C PRO A 107 -7.49 -17.08 12.17
N ASP A 108 -6.51 -17.12 11.27
CA ASP A 108 -6.30 -18.28 10.42
C ASP A 108 -5.64 -19.38 11.26
N GLU A 109 -6.52 -20.16 11.89
CA GLU A 109 -6.29 -21.43 12.52
C GLU A 109 -5.89 -22.47 11.46
N THR A 110 -4.75 -22.26 10.79
CA THR A 110 -4.10 -23.28 9.96
C THR A 110 -2.59 -23.30 10.15
N ARG A 111 -2.13 -23.21 11.41
CA ARG A 111 -1.02 -24.07 11.84
C ARG A 111 -1.53 -25.50 11.93
N LYS A 112 -1.65 -26.18 10.78
CA LYS A 112 -1.59 -27.65 10.79
C LYS A 112 -0.14 -28.02 11.09
N ASN A 113 0.18 -28.04 12.37
CA ASN A 113 1.31 -28.83 12.86
C ASN A 113 1.03 -30.28 12.49
N ALA A 114 1.75 -30.77 11.49
CA ALA A 114 2.24 -32.13 11.54
C ALA A 114 3.02 -32.32 12.87
N THR A 115 3.04 -33.55 13.38
CA THR A 115 3.68 -34.05 14.63
C THR A 115 2.74 -33.93 15.85
N ARG A 116 2.14 -34.99 16.42
CA ARG A 116 2.43 -36.43 16.47
C ARG A 116 1.15 -37.26 16.30
#